data_AF-A0A290SCX4-F1
#
_entry.id   AF-A0A290SCX4-F1
#
_cell.length_a   1.000
_cell.length_b   1.000
_cell.length_c   1.000
_cell.angle_alpha   90.00
_cell.angle_beta   90.00
_cell.angle_gamma   90.00
#
_symmetry.space_group_name_H-M   'P 1'
#
loop_
_entity.id
_entity.type
_entity.pdbx_description
1 polymer ?
#
loop_
_entity_poly.entity_id
_entity_poly.type
_entity_poly.pdbx_seq_one_letter_code
_entity_poly.pdbx_strand_id
1 'polypeptide(L)'
;MKIIKEYIQSDGKKLRLSEEAVTHVYEGNFVVRTQQGDDNMTVLRGGLHSCSGWNTFRNNYNKELSHLHFFNSNIHKYWYYARELSNGVITLRLPRDLFSGKAAKITMYPDDYYKSGYLWKTLFPKHFDRNAVIEAIDEALENEDITQRSNGQIIGYINNDEPMKTMKIVIQFKGTEIKSAFPAWTQPNSGNVGKPFSHYDNIGFIISQSTEYFEDNYDLQNEMKISVFGEKISPDYLPDYTPMIFKRRTKINEKIKAGEWIKSRRKELSSMRLDDKDNDRLYEYINDHTILKYYPEITSGAYSTALDLIFGDESFHNSFQIVQNIVDGMYYLLCSNQKERLIKTICNVLDNMVTHTNFDQLLKKKIMSTVILIVTYLNDSELSYKFILTLSTSPIRREAYLEYNLNSINKKKLQVPTETYPVELDFIDNPNLDFQLEYKDFIEFLKELYSETYTLNFDEEMLNNLLNDVIDNQEKNYKFLISDALKYFSKEDFLSLSYHFDKILNSAQKYELGDSSKLIESCGLILRDYCRIQFAHRQRINARYLKYNDYVSVISIDYIDHNLLYGKILKHERISNHLNLTRFTDGMLKFALKTEDKNFETDIHNFKARIGKEKPPLPEIM
;
A
#
# COMPACT_ATOMS: atom_id res chain seq x y z
N MET A 1 9.10 42.97 -9.28
CA MET A 1 9.28 41.59 -9.76
C MET A 1 10.53 41.53 -10.65
N LYS A 2 11.60 40.88 -10.18
CA LYS A 2 12.86 40.72 -10.92
C LYS A 2 12.71 39.58 -11.92
N ILE A 3 12.93 39.85 -13.21
CA ILE A 3 12.91 38.84 -14.27
C ILE A 3 14.30 38.17 -14.31
N ILE A 4 14.30 36.84 -14.35
CA ILE A 4 15.51 36.02 -14.49
C ILE A 4 15.78 35.77 -15.96
N LYS A 5 14.77 35.32 -16.71
CA LYS A 5 14.91 34.92 -18.11
C LYS A 5 13.60 35.12 -18.90
N GLU A 6 13.72 35.34 -20.20
CA GLU A 6 12.60 35.36 -21.16
C GLU A 6 12.77 34.23 -22.18
N TYR A 7 11.65 33.65 -22.60
CA TYR A 7 11.60 32.55 -23.57
C TYR A 7 10.66 32.91 -24.71
N ILE A 8 10.97 32.41 -25.90
CA ILE A 8 10.10 32.47 -27.07
C ILE A 8 9.88 31.02 -27.52
N GLN A 9 8.64 30.55 -27.43
CA GLN A 9 8.26 29.21 -27.85
C GLN A 9 8.11 29.13 -29.37
N SER A 10 8.05 27.91 -29.91
CA SER A 10 7.95 27.64 -31.36
C SER A 10 6.73 28.29 -32.03
N ASP A 11 5.66 28.52 -31.28
CA ASP A 11 4.45 29.22 -31.71
C ASP A 11 4.51 30.75 -31.54
N GLY A 12 5.67 31.29 -31.17
CA GLY A 12 5.92 32.71 -30.93
C GLY A 12 5.50 33.21 -29.54
N LYS A 13 5.02 32.33 -28.66
CA LYS A 13 4.60 32.70 -27.31
C LYS A 13 5.78 33.14 -26.46
N LYS A 14 5.63 34.31 -25.81
CA LYS A 14 6.64 34.86 -24.91
C LYS A 14 6.35 34.50 -23.46
N LEU A 15 7.31 33.89 -22.78
CA LEU A 15 7.23 33.54 -21.36
C LEU A 15 8.36 34.20 -20.58
N ARG A 16 8.10 34.49 -19.31
CA ARG A 16 9.04 35.16 -18.39
C ARG A 16 9.12 34.37 -17.10
N LEU A 17 10.34 33.98 -16.71
CA LEU A 17 10.64 33.41 -15.41
C LEU A 17 11.09 34.52 -14.46
N SER A 18 10.47 34.62 -13.30
CA SER A 18 10.77 35.62 -12.28
C SER A 18 11.41 35.02 -11.03
N GLU A 19 12.06 35.87 -10.24
CA GLU A 19 12.62 35.51 -8.94
C GLU A 19 11.55 34.93 -7.99
N GLU A 20 10.36 35.53 -7.98
CA GLU A 20 9.23 35.07 -7.17
C GLU A 20 8.76 33.68 -7.59
N ALA A 21 8.76 33.36 -8.88
CA ALA A 21 8.39 32.04 -9.38
C ALA A 21 9.44 30.98 -9.03
N VAL A 22 10.74 31.30 -9.13
CA VAL A 22 11.80 30.37 -8.72
C VAL A 22 11.77 30.14 -7.22
N THR A 23 11.55 31.19 -6.42
CA THR A 23 11.37 31.08 -4.95
C THR A 23 10.18 30.18 -4.62
N HIS A 24 9.05 30.38 -5.30
CA HIS A 24 7.86 29.54 -5.14
C HIS A 24 8.12 28.05 -5.43
N VAL A 25 8.89 27.76 -6.48
CA VAL A 25 9.26 26.38 -6.85
C VAL A 25 10.24 25.79 -5.85
N TYR A 26 11.34 26.50 -5.60
CA TYR A 26 12.48 25.98 -4.86
C TYR A 26 12.26 26.02 -3.34
N GLU A 27 11.89 27.15 -2.76
CA GLU A 27 11.72 27.29 -1.31
C GLU A 27 10.32 26.89 -0.85
N GLY A 28 9.31 27.10 -1.71
CA GLY A 28 7.90 26.87 -1.37
C GLY A 28 7.28 28.07 -0.64
N ASN A 29 5.94 28.07 -0.59
CA ASN A 29 5.18 29.13 0.07
C ASN A 29 4.44 28.58 1.30
N PHE A 30 4.74 29.14 2.48
CA PHE A 30 4.12 28.74 3.74
C PHE A 30 3.27 29.87 4.32
N VAL A 31 2.27 29.52 5.13
CA VAL A 31 1.47 30.48 5.90
C VAL A 31 1.14 29.93 7.27
N VAL A 32 1.08 30.81 8.27
CA VAL A 32 0.65 30.43 9.61
C VAL A 32 -0.88 30.45 9.67
N ARG A 33 -1.48 29.31 10.05
CA ARG A 33 -2.90 29.18 10.37
C ARG A 33 -3.04 29.25 11.89
N THR A 34 -3.69 30.31 12.35
CA THR A 34 -4.17 30.43 13.74
C THR A 34 -5.35 29.49 13.95
N GLN A 35 -5.24 28.49 14.83
CA GLN A 35 -6.39 27.71 15.30
C GLN A 35 -6.87 28.29 16.64
N GLN A 36 -8.19 28.35 16.85
CA GLN A 36 -8.73 28.78 18.14
C GLN A 36 -8.43 27.72 19.19
N GLY A 37 -7.56 28.03 20.16
CA GLY A 37 -7.22 27.15 21.28
C GLY A 37 -6.08 26.16 21.03
N ASP A 38 -5.41 26.23 19.88
CA ASP A 38 -4.22 25.41 19.53
C ASP A 38 -3.07 26.31 19.09
N ASP A 39 -1.84 25.79 19.13
CA ASP A 39 -0.65 26.51 18.67
C ASP A 39 -0.73 26.86 17.17
N ASN A 40 -0.09 27.96 16.80
CA ASN A 40 0.01 28.44 15.42
C ASN A 40 0.64 27.37 14.51
N MET A 41 -0.07 26.96 13.45
CA MET A 41 0.39 25.89 12.55
C MET A 41 0.88 26.43 11.19
N THR A 42 2.10 26.08 10.77
CA THR A 42 2.67 26.50 9.48
C THR A 42 2.25 25.57 8.35
N VAL A 43 1.31 25.99 7.49
CA VAL A 43 0.78 25.17 6.40
C VAL A 43 1.28 25.56 5.01
N LEU A 44 1.32 24.60 4.10
CA LEU A 44 1.65 24.80 2.68
C LEU A 44 0.56 25.60 1.95
N ARG A 45 0.93 26.77 1.42
CA ARG A 45 0.05 27.60 0.58
C ARG A 45 0.20 27.34 -0.91
N GLY A 46 1.33 26.81 -1.32
CA GLY A 46 1.64 26.48 -2.72
C GLY A 46 3.14 26.29 -2.89
N GLY A 47 3.56 25.82 -4.06
CA GLY A 47 4.98 25.54 -4.28
C GLY A 47 5.44 24.34 -3.46
N LEU A 48 6.76 24.26 -3.23
CA LEU A 48 7.49 23.14 -2.60
C LEU A 48 7.78 22.00 -3.58
N HIS A 49 8.85 22.17 -4.35
CA HIS A 49 9.32 21.20 -5.33
C HIS A 49 10.82 20.91 -5.21
N SER A 50 11.47 21.27 -4.11
CA SER A 50 12.88 20.91 -3.84
C SER A 50 13.02 20.20 -2.49
N CYS A 51 14.10 19.45 -2.34
CA CYS A 51 14.45 18.80 -1.07
C CYS A 51 14.81 19.80 0.03
N SER A 52 15.51 20.90 -0.30
CA SER A 52 15.88 21.94 0.68
C SER A 52 14.66 22.72 1.19
N GLY A 53 13.73 23.03 0.28
CA GLY A 53 12.44 23.61 0.66
C GLY A 53 11.65 22.67 1.57
N TRP A 54 11.67 21.37 1.28
CA TRP A 54 11.03 20.35 2.14
C TRP A 54 11.63 20.31 3.55
N ASN A 55 12.95 20.23 3.68
CA ASN A 55 13.61 20.21 4.99
C ASN A 55 13.27 21.48 5.79
N THR A 56 13.24 22.65 5.12
CA THR A 56 12.84 23.92 5.73
C THR A 56 11.40 23.86 6.25
N PHE A 57 10.46 23.34 5.46
CA PHE A 57 9.07 23.17 5.88
C PHE A 57 8.96 22.22 7.07
N ARG A 58 9.61 21.05 6.97
CA ARG A 58 9.58 19.99 7.97
C ARG A 58 10.09 20.46 9.33
N ASN A 59 11.13 21.28 9.37
CA ASN A 59 11.73 21.80 10.61
C ASN A 59 10.77 22.65 11.45
N ASN A 60 9.64 23.10 10.89
CA ASN A 60 8.56 23.75 11.66
C ASN A 60 7.75 22.78 12.52
N TYR A 61 7.90 21.47 12.32
CA TYR A 61 7.13 20.40 12.97
C TYR A 61 8.02 19.41 13.73
N ASN A 62 9.14 19.90 14.28
CA ASN A 62 10.07 19.08 15.05
C ASN A 62 9.33 18.28 16.14
N LYS A 63 9.56 16.96 16.18
CA LYS A 63 8.90 15.98 17.07
C LYS A 63 7.42 15.70 16.80
N GLU A 64 6.71 16.51 16.02
CA GLU A 64 5.31 16.24 15.65
C GLU A 64 5.18 15.46 14.34
N LEU A 65 6.07 15.76 13.38
CA LEU A 65 6.09 15.16 12.05
C LEU A 65 7.29 14.22 11.91
N SER A 66 7.00 12.94 11.71
CA SER A 66 8.00 11.89 11.56
C SER A 66 7.91 11.22 10.18
N HIS A 67 9.02 10.69 9.68
CA HIS A 67 8.92 9.74 8.58
C HIS A 67 8.05 8.55 9.02
N LEU A 68 7.22 8.03 8.11
CA LEU A 68 6.26 6.96 8.40
C LEU A 68 6.93 5.71 9.01
N HIS A 69 8.16 5.41 8.58
CA HIS A 69 8.94 4.31 9.14
C HIS A 69 9.18 4.46 10.66
N PHE A 70 9.30 5.68 11.17
CA PHE A 70 9.54 5.98 12.61
C PHE A 70 8.30 6.52 13.33
N PHE A 71 7.19 6.72 12.61
CA PHE A 71 5.95 7.25 13.16
C PHE A 71 5.38 6.40 14.31
N ASN A 72 5.15 6.98 15.49
CA ASN A 72 4.44 6.34 16.60
C ASN A 72 3.23 7.20 16.96
N SER A 73 2.02 6.69 16.80
CA SER A 73 0.77 7.44 17.02
C SER A 73 0.58 7.92 18.47
N ASN A 74 1.35 7.38 19.43
CA ASN A 74 1.34 7.86 20.81
C ASN A 74 2.27 9.08 21.04
N ILE A 75 3.15 9.38 20.10
CA ILE A 75 4.19 10.42 20.21
C ILE A 75 4.01 11.49 19.13
N HIS A 76 3.81 11.05 17.89
CA HIS A 76 3.80 11.87 16.70
C HIS A 76 2.36 12.19 16.29
N LYS A 77 2.13 13.43 15.84
CA LYS A 77 0.82 13.91 15.34
C LYS A 77 0.64 13.62 13.86
N TYR A 78 1.74 13.68 13.11
CA TYR A 78 1.74 13.58 11.65
C TYR A 78 2.85 12.63 11.18
N TRP A 79 2.61 12.00 10.04
CA TRP A 79 3.65 11.29 9.30
C TRP A 79 3.76 11.80 7.86
N TYR A 80 4.96 11.67 7.29
CA TYR A 80 5.19 11.80 5.86
C TYR A 80 5.81 10.52 5.31
N TYR A 81 5.63 10.30 4.01
CA TYR A 81 6.27 9.19 3.31
C TYR A 81 6.89 9.71 2.02
N ALA A 82 8.14 9.38 1.75
CA ALA A 82 8.82 9.80 0.55
C ALA A 82 9.48 8.62 -0.17
N ARG A 83 9.51 8.69 -1.50
CA ARG A 83 10.06 7.66 -2.36
C ARG A 83 10.73 8.29 -3.57
N GLU A 84 11.99 7.92 -3.78
CA GLU A 84 12.77 8.27 -4.97
C GLU A 84 12.39 7.33 -6.14
N LEU A 85 12.10 7.93 -7.30
CA LEU A 85 11.87 7.25 -8.56
C LEU A 85 13.22 6.99 -9.26
N SER A 86 13.24 6.11 -10.26
CA SER A 86 14.46 5.72 -10.97
C SER A 86 15.22 6.89 -11.61
N ASN A 87 14.50 7.91 -12.09
CA ASN A 87 15.07 9.13 -12.67
C ASN A 87 15.45 10.20 -11.61
N GLY A 88 15.42 9.84 -10.32
CA GLY A 88 15.79 10.69 -9.20
C GLY A 88 14.68 11.63 -8.71
N VAL A 89 13.54 11.71 -9.39
CA VAL A 89 12.38 12.49 -8.90
C VAL A 89 11.87 11.88 -7.60
N ILE A 90 11.57 12.72 -6.61
CA ILE A 90 11.04 12.26 -5.33
C ILE A 90 9.55 12.53 -5.25
N THR A 91 8.80 11.49 -4.92
CA THR A 91 7.39 11.58 -4.57
C THR A 91 7.27 11.72 -3.05
N LEU A 92 6.57 12.75 -2.59
CA LEU A 92 6.42 13.08 -1.17
C LEU A 92 4.94 13.13 -0.80
N ARG A 93 4.53 12.33 0.18
CA ARG A 93 3.18 12.24 0.71
C ARG A 93 3.05 12.98 2.04
N LEU A 94 2.05 13.86 2.12
CA LEU A 94 1.82 14.71 3.30
C LEU A 94 0.35 14.70 3.74
N PRO A 95 0.06 14.83 5.05
CA PRO A 95 -1.31 14.97 5.56
C PRO A 95 -1.99 16.21 4.99
N ARG A 96 -3.29 16.14 4.66
CA ARG A 96 -4.05 17.29 4.14
C ARG A 96 -4.05 18.48 5.09
N ASP A 97 -3.97 18.23 6.39
CA ASP A 97 -3.96 19.29 7.42
C ASP A 97 -2.75 20.22 7.29
N LEU A 98 -1.65 19.71 6.73
CA LEU A 98 -0.43 20.48 6.45
C LEU A 98 -0.57 21.39 5.21
N PHE A 99 -1.75 21.47 4.58
CA PHE A 99 -2.03 22.33 3.44
C PHE A 99 -3.09 23.39 3.76
N SER A 100 -2.94 24.58 3.18
CA SER A 100 -4.01 25.56 3.08
C SER A 100 -5.19 24.99 2.27
N GLY A 101 -6.43 25.39 2.56
CA GLY A 101 -7.60 24.86 1.85
C GLY A 101 -7.54 25.03 0.32
N LYS A 102 -6.93 26.12 -0.17
CA LYS A 102 -6.71 26.34 -1.60
C LYS A 102 -5.61 25.43 -2.17
N ALA A 103 -4.47 25.33 -1.47
CA ALA A 103 -3.39 24.44 -1.89
C ALA A 103 -3.84 22.98 -1.90
N ALA A 104 -4.61 22.59 -0.88
CA ALA A 104 -5.18 21.26 -0.77
C ALA A 104 -6.05 20.95 -1.98
N LYS A 105 -7.01 21.84 -2.31
CA LYS A 105 -7.84 21.69 -3.50
C LYS A 105 -6.99 21.54 -4.76
N ILE A 106 -6.05 22.44 -5.04
CA ILE A 106 -5.20 22.36 -6.25
C ILE A 106 -4.41 21.05 -6.30
N THR A 107 -3.88 20.59 -5.17
CA THR A 107 -3.08 19.35 -5.07
C THR A 107 -3.95 18.08 -5.03
N MET A 108 -5.28 18.20 -4.87
CA MET A 108 -6.24 17.09 -5.00
C MET A 108 -6.65 16.82 -6.45
N TYR A 109 -6.38 17.76 -7.37
CA TYR A 109 -6.72 17.65 -8.79
C TYR A 109 -5.52 17.64 -9.77
N PRO A 110 -4.34 17.06 -9.45
CA PRO A 110 -3.37 16.78 -10.51
C PRO A 110 -3.89 15.66 -11.42
N ASP A 111 -4.73 14.78 -10.87
CA ASP A 111 -5.39 13.68 -11.55
C ASP A 111 -6.67 13.27 -10.77
N ASP A 112 -7.77 12.96 -11.47
CA ASP A 112 -9.01 12.42 -10.90
C ASP A 112 -8.79 11.13 -10.08
N TYR A 113 -7.66 10.45 -10.28
CA TYR A 113 -7.24 9.25 -9.53
C TYR A 113 -6.57 9.53 -8.17
N TYR A 114 -6.61 10.76 -7.62
CA TYR A 114 -5.69 11.15 -6.53
C TYR A 114 -6.28 11.86 -5.29
N LYS A 115 -7.42 11.36 -4.79
CA LYS A 115 -8.10 11.91 -3.59
C LYS A 115 -8.06 10.92 -2.43
N SER A 116 -7.10 11.07 -1.52
CA SER A 116 -6.83 10.05 -0.47
C SER A 116 -6.48 10.64 0.91
N GLY A 117 -7.02 11.82 1.25
CA GLY A 117 -6.90 12.43 2.59
C GLY A 117 -5.52 12.98 2.95
N TYR A 118 -4.50 12.48 2.27
CA TYR A 118 -3.16 13.04 2.17
C TYR A 118 -3.01 13.59 0.74
N LEU A 119 -2.00 14.42 0.51
CA LEU A 119 -1.71 15.05 -0.78
C LEU A 119 -0.27 14.80 -1.12
N TRP A 120 0.00 14.50 -2.39
CA TRP A 120 1.37 14.29 -2.80
C TRP A 120 1.98 15.51 -3.48
N LYS A 121 3.29 15.66 -3.31
CA LYS A 121 4.18 16.60 -3.99
C LYS A 121 5.26 15.83 -4.74
N THR A 122 5.68 16.37 -5.87
CA THR A 122 6.88 15.93 -6.59
C THR A 122 8.00 16.92 -6.32
N LEU A 123 9.17 16.40 -5.94
CA LEU A 123 10.38 17.18 -5.73
C LEU A 123 11.38 16.83 -6.83
N PHE A 124 12.15 17.85 -7.26
CA PHE A 124 13.33 17.66 -8.08
C PHE A 124 14.36 16.76 -7.36
N PRO A 125 15.25 16.09 -8.10
CA PRO A 125 16.29 15.25 -7.52
C PRO A 125 17.14 15.96 -6.47
N LYS A 126 17.69 15.22 -5.50
CA LYS A 126 18.39 15.80 -4.32
C LYS A 126 19.55 16.73 -4.67
N HIS A 127 20.21 16.48 -5.79
CA HIS A 127 21.36 17.25 -6.25
C HIS A 127 20.96 18.52 -7.02
N PHE A 128 19.67 18.75 -7.26
CA PHE A 128 19.19 19.97 -7.93
C PHE A 128 19.23 21.14 -6.95
N ASP A 129 20.15 22.06 -7.20
CA ASP A 129 20.13 23.38 -6.58
C ASP A 129 19.21 24.34 -7.34
N ARG A 130 19.18 25.59 -6.90
CA ARG A 130 18.35 26.63 -7.52
C ARG A 130 18.66 26.84 -9.01
N ASN A 131 19.92 26.74 -9.42
CA ASN A 131 20.31 26.96 -10.81
C ASN A 131 19.95 25.74 -11.67
N ALA A 132 20.18 24.53 -11.18
CA ALA A 132 19.75 23.30 -11.85
C ALA A 132 18.24 23.27 -12.10
N VAL A 133 17.42 23.81 -11.19
CA VAL A 133 15.97 23.97 -11.42
C VAL A 133 15.67 24.96 -12.55
N ILE A 134 16.43 26.04 -12.68
CA ILE A 134 16.25 27.00 -13.78
C ILE A 134 16.65 26.36 -15.11
N GLU A 135 17.79 25.67 -15.15
CA GLU A 135 18.26 24.93 -16.33
C GLU A 135 17.26 23.85 -16.74
N ALA A 136 16.66 23.14 -15.79
CA ALA A 136 15.60 22.18 -16.07
C ALA A 136 14.34 22.83 -16.69
N ILE A 137 13.99 24.05 -16.28
CA ILE A 137 12.89 24.80 -16.90
C ILE A 137 13.28 25.21 -18.33
N ASP A 138 14.54 25.63 -18.53
CA ASP A 138 15.07 26.00 -19.84
C ASP A 138 14.95 24.82 -20.82
N GLU A 139 15.54 23.69 -20.47
CA GLU A 139 15.58 22.50 -21.31
C GLU A 139 14.17 21.94 -21.56
N ALA A 140 13.28 21.96 -20.56
CA ALA A 140 11.90 21.52 -20.75
C ALA A 140 11.12 22.41 -21.72
N LEU A 141 11.37 23.72 -21.73
CA LEU A 141 10.75 24.65 -22.69
C LEU A 141 11.33 24.51 -24.10
N GLU A 142 12.58 24.06 -24.23
CA GLU A 142 13.19 23.72 -25.52
C GLU A 142 12.64 22.41 -26.08
N ASN A 143 12.39 21.44 -25.20
CA ASN A 143 11.86 20.11 -25.51
C ASN A 143 10.38 19.98 -25.15
N GLU A 144 9.58 20.97 -25.55
CA GLU A 144 8.15 20.99 -25.28
C GLU A 144 7.40 19.88 -26.04
N ASP A 145 6.50 19.20 -25.32
CA ASP A 145 5.46 18.37 -25.92
C ASP A 145 4.21 19.20 -26.23
N ILE A 146 4.17 19.72 -27.45
CA ILE A 146 3.07 20.55 -27.94
C ILE A 146 1.73 19.80 -27.89
N THR A 147 1.73 18.47 -27.98
CA THR A 147 0.50 17.67 -27.99
C THR A 147 -0.18 17.63 -26.61
N GLN A 148 0.61 17.76 -25.54
CA GLN A 148 0.11 17.76 -24.17
C GLN A 148 -0.09 19.17 -23.58
N ARG A 149 0.21 20.22 -24.35
CA ARG A 149 0.01 21.60 -23.92
C ARG A 149 -1.47 21.86 -23.62
N SER A 150 -1.75 22.55 -22.52
CA SER A 150 -3.11 22.96 -22.15
C SER A 150 -3.17 24.42 -21.69
N ASN A 151 -4.38 24.94 -21.49
CA ASN A 151 -4.56 26.33 -21.06
C ASN A 151 -3.91 26.57 -19.69
N GLY A 152 -2.80 27.32 -19.70
CA GLY A 152 -2.04 27.66 -18.48
C GLY A 152 -0.99 26.62 -18.08
N GLN A 153 -0.74 25.59 -18.89
CA GLN A 153 0.29 24.58 -18.64
C GLN A 153 1.07 24.21 -19.91
N ILE A 154 2.38 24.08 -19.78
CA ILE A 154 3.30 23.52 -20.77
C ILE A 154 3.91 22.25 -20.16
N ILE A 155 4.08 21.23 -20.98
CA ILE A 155 4.75 19.99 -20.61
C ILE A 155 5.99 19.88 -21.48
N GLY A 156 7.13 19.58 -20.85
CA GLY A 156 8.38 19.37 -21.54
C GLY A 156 9.24 18.33 -20.85
N TYR A 157 10.34 17.97 -21.48
CA TYR A 157 11.23 16.92 -21.00
C TYR A 157 12.67 17.38 -20.87
N ILE A 158 13.39 16.82 -19.91
CA ILE A 158 14.83 17.03 -19.72
C ILE A 158 15.56 15.69 -19.71
N ASN A 159 16.86 15.71 -20.01
CA ASN A 159 17.72 14.54 -20.15
C ASN A 159 17.20 13.53 -21.19
N ASN A 160 16.73 14.02 -22.34
CA ASN A 160 16.16 13.16 -23.39
C ASN A 160 17.17 12.16 -23.97
N ASP A 161 18.46 12.51 -23.93
CA ASP A 161 19.55 11.65 -24.41
C ASP A 161 19.95 10.56 -23.41
N GLU A 162 19.45 10.62 -22.17
CA GLU A 162 19.70 9.64 -21.11
C GLU A 162 18.38 8.99 -20.65
N PRO A 163 17.91 7.89 -21.29
CA PRO A 163 16.57 7.33 -21.04
C PRO A 163 16.22 7.13 -19.56
N MET A 164 17.17 6.62 -18.77
CA MET A 164 17.01 6.35 -17.33
C MET A 164 16.85 7.61 -16.47
N LYS A 165 17.32 8.76 -16.95
CA LYS A 165 17.26 10.05 -16.25
C LYS A 165 16.28 11.02 -16.89
N THR A 166 15.65 10.64 -17.99
CA THR A 166 14.65 11.47 -18.65
C THR A 166 13.53 11.82 -17.67
N MET A 167 13.19 13.10 -17.61
CA MET A 167 12.26 13.61 -16.62
C MET A 167 11.25 14.53 -17.28
N LYS A 168 9.98 14.29 -16.98
CA LYS A 168 8.87 15.12 -17.43
C LYS A 168 8.67 16.29 -16.46
N ILE A 169 8.62 17.51 -16.98
CA ILE A 169 8.42 18.75 -16.22
C ILE A 169 7.10 19.40 -16.64
N VAL A 170 6.28 19.80 -15.66
CA VAL A 170 5.08 20.61 -15.87
C VAL A 170 5.40 22.06 -15.51
N ILE A 171 5.15 22.97 -16.45
CA ILE A 171 5.37 24.42 -16.29
C ILE A 171 4.02 25.12 -16.32
N GLN A 172 3.64 25.74 -15.21
CA GLN A 172 2.39 26.50 -15.09
C GLN A 172 2.63 27.98 -15.38
N PHE A 173 1.80 28.58 -16.22
CA PHE A 173 1.93 29.98 -16.60
C PHE A 173 0.57 30.71 -16.62
N LYS A 174 0.60 32.05 -16.48
CA LYS A 174 -0.56 32.93 -16.66
C LYS A 174 -0.16 34.14 -17.50
N GLY A 175 -0.80 34.30 -18.66
CA GLY A 175 -0.38 35.31 -19.63
C GLY A 175 1.03 34.99 -20.13
N THR A 176 1.98 35.91 -19.91
CA THR A 176 3.39 35.75 -20.27
C THR A 176 4.27 35.34 -19.09
N GLU A 177 3.70 35.07 -17.91
CA GLU A 177 4.47 34.84 -16.70
C GLU A 177 4.41 33.37 -16.27
N ILE A 178 5.57 32.75 -16.08
CA ILE A 178 5.69 31.43 -15.46
C ILE A 178 5.43 31.60 -13.96
N LYS A 179 4.52 30.78 -13.42
CA LYS A 179 4.07 30.82 -12.02
C LYS A 179 4.65 29.68 -11.19
N SER A 180 4.89 28.54 -11.81
CA SER A 180 5.48 27.36 -11.15
C SER A 180 6.05 26.41 -12.19
N ALA A 181 6.97 25.56 -11.78
CA ALA A 181 7.47 24.42 -12.54
C ALA A 181 7.79 23.27 -11.57
N PHE A 182 7.50 22.03 -11.97
CA PHE A 182 7.75 20.87 -11.12
C PHE A 182 7.82 19.58 -11.94
N PRO A 183 8.55 18.55 -11.46
CA PRO A 183 8.51 17.24 -12.08
C PRO A 183 7.07 16.70 -12.09
N ALA A 184 6.60 16.17 -13.21
CA ALA A 184 5.28 15.58 -13.32
C ALA A 184 5.11 14.34 -12.43
N TRP A 185 3.87 14.01 -12.09
CA TRP A 185 3.55 12.73 -11.45
C TRP A 185 3.77 11.55 -12.40
N THR A 186 3.36 11.72 -13.64
CA THR A 186 3.46 10.73 -14.72
C THR A 186 4.84 10.81 -15.38
N GLN A 187 5.88 10.50 -14.60
CA GLN A 187 7.24 10.39 -15.13
C GLN A 187 7.31 9.32 -16.25
N PRO A 188 8.13 9.55 -17.29
CA PRO A 188 8.18 8.66 -18.44
C PRO A 188 8.79 7.30 -18.08
N ASN A 189 8.38 6.30 -18.86
CA ASN A 189 8.89 4.94 -18.81
C ASN A 189 9.96 4.70 -19.89
N SER A 190 10.84 5.67 -20.12
CA SER A 190 11.98 5.57 -21.04
C SER A 190 13.13 4.83 -20.37
N GLY A 191 13.58 3.69 -20.92
CA GLY A 191 14.68 2.89 -20.36
C GLY A 191 14.43 2.23 -19.01
N ASN A 192 13.37 2.60 -18.29
CA ASN A 192 13.09 2.16 -16.93
C ASN A 192 12.76 0.66 -16.82
N VAL A 193 13.76 -0.14 -16.41
CA VAL A 193 13.53 -1.50 -15.87
C VAL A 193 13.00 -1.48 -14.43
N GLY A 194 12.82 -0.29 -13.83
CA GLY A 194 12.37 -0.12 -12.45
C GLY A 194 11.39 1.04 -12.24
N LYS A 195 10.17 0.68 -11.83
CA LYS A 195 9.27 1.50 -10.99
C LYS A 195 8.90 2.92 -11.50
N PRO A 196 8.45 3.12 -12.76
CA PRO A 196 7.70 4.34 -13.07
C PRO A 196 6.39 4.38 -12.25
N PHE A 197 5.76 5.54 -12.19
CA PHE A 197 4.48 5.74 -11.49
C PHE A 197 3.48 4.60 -11.76
N SER A 198 2.82 4.11 -10.71
CA SER A 198 1.77 3.07 -10.80
C SER A 198 0.60 3.43 -9.91
N HIS A 199 -0.61 3.20 -10.42
CA HIS A 199 -1.84 3.36 -9.64
C HIS A 199 -1.94 2.37 -8.47
N TYR A 200 -1.30 1.20 -8.61
CA TYR A 200 -1.26 0.14 -7.60
C TYR A 200 -0.30 0.45 -6.44
N ASP A 201 0.82 1.11 -6.74
CA ASP A 201 1.82 1.53 -5.75
C ASP A 201 1.44 2.82 -5.04
N ASN A 202 0.70 3.70 -5.71
CA ASN A 202 0.41 5.05 -5.21
C ASN A 202 -0.49 5.11 -3.96
N ILE A 203 -1.26 4.06 -3.68
CA ILE A 203 -2.09 3.98 -2.46
C ILE A 203 -1.30 3.35 -1.30
N GLY A 204 -0.25 2.58 -1.59
CA GLY A 204 0.60 1.95 -0.60
C GLY A 204 1.76 2.84 -0.16
N PHE A 205 2.25 2.59 1.05
CA PHE A 205 3.46 3.23 1.58
C PHE A 205 4.49 2.15 1.89
N ILE A 206 4.98 1.51 0.83
CA ILE A 206 5.87 0.36 0.95
C ILE A 206 7.28 0.83 1.27
N ILE A 207 7.76 0.52 2.48
CA ILE A 207 9.15 0.75 2.87
C ILE A 207 10.05 -0.15 2.01
N SER A 208 11.01 0.47 1.31
CA SER A 208 11.87 -0.19 0.34
C SER A 208 13.22 0.53 0.22
N GLN A 209 14.14 -0.01 -0.57
CA GLN A 209 15.43 0.64 -0.84
C GLN A 209 15.32 2.04 -1.45
N SER A 210 14.20 2.36 -2.11
CA SER A 210 13.97 3.68 -2.70
C SER A 210 13.19 4.62 -1.76
N THR A 211 12.95 4.21 -0.52
CA THR A 211 12.32 5.07 0.49
C THR A 211 13.29 6.17 0.89
N GLU A 212 12.79 7.41 0.91
CA GLU A 212 13.59 8.59 1.18
C GLU A 212 13.38 9.11 2.61
N TYR A 213 14.49 9.24 3.34
CA TYR A 213 14.50 9.66 4.73
C TYR A 213 14.96 11.12 4.91
N PHE A 214 15.51 11.76 3.88
CA PHE A 214 16.07 13.12 3.96
C PHE A 214 17.06 13.26 5.12
N GLU A 215 16.75 14.09 6.12
CA GLU A 215 17.57 14.32 7.32
C GLU A 215 17.35 13.26 8.43
N ASP A 216 16.40 12.33 8.27
CA ASP A 216 16.11 11.25 9.26
C ASP A 216 17.08 10.06 9.17
N ASN A 217 18.16 10.20 8.41
CA ASN A 217 19.19 9.17 8.32
C ASN A 217 19.87 8.88 9.67
N TYR A 218 19.85 9.85 10.59
CA TYR A 218 20.36 9.64 11.95
C TYR A 218 19.49 8.66 12.76
N ASP A 219 18.17 8.67 12.54
CA ASP A 219 17.24 7.75 13.19
C ASP A 219 17.43 6.33 12.66
N LEU A 220 17.69 6.15 11.36
CA LEU A 220 18.09 4.84 10.79
C LEU A 220 19.30 4.23 11.51
N GLN A 221 20.31 5.05 11.83
CA GLN A 221 21.54 4.57 12.47
C GLN A 221 21.35 4.26 13.96
N ASN A 222 20.36 4.87 14.62
CA ASN A 222 20.07 4.67 16.04
C ASN A 222 18.98 3.63 16.33
N GLU A 223 18.01 3.45 15.42
CA GLU A 223 16.87 2.53 15.56
C GLU A 223 17.15 1.09 15.11
N MET A 224 18.32 0.79 14.52
CA MET A 224 18.79 -0.60 14.35
C MET A 224 19.00 -1.36 15.67
N LYS A 225 18.67 -0.76 16.82
CA LYS A 225 18.65 -1.42 18.12
C LYS A 225 17.22 -1.87 18.40
N ILE A 226 16.94 -3.14 18.08
CA ILE A 226 15.69 -3.83 18.45
C ILE A 226 15.44 -3.57 19.93
N SER A 227 14.32 -2.93 20.22
CA SER A 227 13.93 -2.56 21.59
C SER A 227 12.57 -3.16 21.88
N VAL A 228 12.50 -4.16 22.76
CA VAL A 228 11.23 -4.78 23.18
C VAL A 228 10.94 -4.33 24.60
N PHE A 229 9.75 -3.76 24.83
CA PHE A 229 9.37 -3.14 26.11
C PHE A 229 10.31 -2.01 26.56
N GLY A 230 10.92 -1.32 25.59
CA GLY A 230 11.90 -0.26 25.86
C GLY A 230 13.31 -0.76 26.20
N GLU A 231 13.54 -2.07 26.23
CA GLU A 231 14.84 -2.67 26.47
C GLU A 231 15.52 -3.06 25.16
N LYS A 232 16.76 -2.59 24.96
CA LYS A 232 17.56 -2.91 23.77
C LYS A 232 18.06 -4.35 23.85
N ILE A 233 17.77 -5.14 22.83
CA ILE A 233 18.12 -6.56 22.76
C ILE A 233 18.82 -6.91 21.44
N SER A 234 19.66 -7.94 21.47
CA SER A 234 20.07 -8.64 20.24
C SER A 234 18.89 -9.51 19.75
N PRO A 235 18.69 -9.70 18.43
CA PRO A 235 17.61 -10.55 17.93
C PRO A 235 17.54 -11.93 18.59
N ASP A 236 18.68 -12.54 18.91
CA ASP A 236 18.78 -13.87 19.53
C ASP A 236 18.11 -13.98 20.91
N TYR A 237 17.92 -12.85 21.60
CA TYR A 237 17.23 -12.79 22.89
C TYR A 237 15.72 -12.56 22.76
N LEU A 238 15.16 -12.39 21.56
CA LEU A 238 13.71 -12.26 21.37
C LEU A 238 12.90 -13.37 22.09
N PRO A 239 13.32 -14.66 22.10
CA PRO A 239 12.61 -15.71 22.84
C PRO A 239 12.43 -15.45 24.33
N ASP A 240 13.31 -14.67 24.97
CA ASP A 240 13.19 -14.30 26.38
C ASP A 240 12.05 -13.30 26.59
N TYR A 241 11.72 -12.52 25.56
CA TYR A 241 10.67 -11.51 25.55
C TYR A 241 9.33 -12.06 25.05
N THR A 242 9.35 -13.09 24.20
CA THR A 242 8.15 -13.71 23.63
C THR A 242 7.29 -14.41 24.71
N PRO A 243 5.99 -14.07 24.82
CA PRO A 243 5.04 -14.74 25.69
C PRO A 243 4.95 -16.26 25.50
N MET A 244 4.76 -17.00 26.61
CA MET A 244 4.79 -18.47 26.62
C MET A 244 3.72 -19.12 25.73
N ILE A 245 2.54 -18.50 25.65
CA ILE A 245 1.43 -18.89 24.77
C ILE A 245 1.84 -19.00 23.30
N PHE A 246 2.79 -18.17 22.87
CA PHE A 246 3.33 -18.23 21.51
C PHE A 246 4.43 -19.27 21.38
N LYS A 247 5.34 -19.34 22.37
CA LYS A 247 6.47 -20.29 22.37
C LYS A 247 6.03 -21.75 22.36
N ARG A 248 4.91 -22.06 23.02
CA ARG A 248 4.34 -23.42 23.11
C ARG A 248 3.41 -23.80 21.95
N ARG A 249 3.26 -22.93 20.94
CA ARG A 249 2.42 -23.21 19.78
C ARG A 249 2.90 -24.46 19.07
N THR A 250 1.98 -25.37 18.79
CA THR A 250 2.28 -26.58 18.02
C THR A 250 2.63 -26.23 16.58
N LYS A 251 3.80 -26.65 16.10
CA LYS A 251 4.18 -26.53 14.68
C LYS A 251 3.20 -27.27 13.76
N ILE A 252 2.96 -26.69 12.59
CA ILE A 252 2.25 -27.42 11.53
C ILE A 252 3.17 -28.53 10.98
N ASN A 253 2.65 -29.75 10.90
CA ASN A 253 3.37 -30.86 10.27
C ASN A 253 2.84 -31.09 8.84
N GLU A 254 3.61 -31.78 8.00
CA GLU A 254 3.27 -32.03 6.59
C GLU A 254 1.97 -32.81 6.37
N LYS A 255 1.40 -33.42 7.41
CA LYS A 255 0.17 -34.22 7.33
C LYS A 255 -1.09 -33.42 7.64
N ILE A 256 -0.97 -32.25 8.28
CA ILE A 256 -2.10 -31.43 8.72
C ILE A 256 -2.26 -30.26 7.75
N LYS A 257 -3.47 -30.08 7.22
CA LYS A 257 -3.79 -28.93 6.38
C LYS A 257 -3.82 -27.65 7.23
N ALA A 258 -3.42 -26.52 6.65
CA ALA A 258 -3.38 -25.23 7.33
C ALA A 258 -4.74 -24.86 7.95
N GLY A 259 -5.85 -25.09 7.24
CA GLY A 259 -7.19 -24.81 7.75
C GLY A 259 -7.57 -25.65 8.98
N GLU A 260 -7.12 -26.90 9.05
CA GLU A 260 -7.34 -27.77 10.22
C GLU A 260 -6.47 -27.33 11.40
N TRP A 261 -5.21 -26.99 11.14
CA TRP A 261 -4.29 -26.48 12.14
C TRP A 261 -4.81 -25.18 12.77
N ILE A 262 -5.29 -24.22 11.98
CA ILE A 262 -5.85 -22.96 12.48
C ILE A 262 -7.07 -23.22 13.38
N LYS A 263 -7.97 -24.13 13.00
CA LYS A 263 -9.12 -24.50 13.83
C LYS A 263 -8.70 -25.13 15.15
N SER A 264 -7.68 -25.99 15.13
CA SER A 264 -7.10 -26.57 16.35
C SER A 264 -6.50 -25.48 17.24
N ARG A 265 -5.70 -24.59 16.66
CA ARG A 265 -5.03 -23.49 17.37
C ARG A 265 -6.03 -22.52 18.01
N ARG A 266 -7.10 -22.15 17.32
CA ARG A 266 -8.18 -21.31 17.90
C ARG A 266 -8.84 -21.98 19.11
N LYS A 267 -9.05 -23.31 19.07
CA LYS A 267 -9.58 -24.05 20.23
C LYS A 267 -8.59 -24.01 21.39
N GLU A 268 -7.32 -24.21 21.11
CA GLU A 268 -6.24 -24.11 22.11
C GLU A 268 -6.23 -22.73 22.77
N LEU A 269 -6.20 -21.64 21.99
CA LEU A 269 -6.23 -20.28 22.50
C LEU A 269 -7.47 -20.00 23.36
N SER A 270 -8.63 -20.54 22.99
CA SER A 270 -9.88 -20.36 23.74
C SER A 270 -9.90 -21.10 25.09
N SER A 271 -9.16 -22.20 25.21
CA SER A 271 -9.07 -22.98 26.45
C SER A 271 -7.96 -22.48 27.38
N MET A 272 -6.99 -21.71 26.87
CA MET A 272 -5.93 -21.14 27.70
C MET A 272 -6.45 -20.13 28.72
N ARG A 273 -5.80 -20.11 29.88
CA ARG A 273 -5.99 -19.11 30.94
C ARG A 273 -4.61 -18.63 31.36
N LEU A 274 -4.34 -17.36 31.09
CA LEU A 274 -3.13 -16.69 31.58
C LEU A 274 -3.45 -16.01 32.91
N ASP A 275 -2.46 -15.91 33.79
CA ASP A 275 -2.53 -14.99 34.92
C ASP A 275 -2.41 -13.54 34.44
N ASP A 276 -2.68 -12.58 35.33
CA ASP A 276 -2.70 -11.15 34.97
C ASP A 276 -1.35 -10.69 34.40
N LYS A 277 -0.24 -11.18 34.95
CA LYS A 277 1.11 -10.80 34.53
C LYS A 277 1.43 -11.29 33.12
N ASP A 278 1.16 -12.55 32.83
CA ASP A 278 1.37 -13.14 31.51
C ASP A 278 0.42 -12.53 30.47
N ASN A 279 -0.78 -12.16 30.90
CA ASN A 279 -1.76 -11.47 30.06
C ASN A 279 -1.33 -10.03 29.71
N ASP A 280 -0.82 -9.28 30.68
CA ASP A 280 -0.24 -7.95 30.47
C ASP A 280 0.95 -8.02 29.52
N ARG A 281 1.85 -9.00 29.73
CA ARG A 281 3.00 -9.21 28.86
C ARG A 281 2.61 -9.56 27.43
N LEU A 282 1.56 -10.37 27.22
CA LEU A 282 1.03 -10.64 25.89
C LEU A 282 0.51 -9.36 25.23
N TYR A 283 -0.26 -8.57 25.98
CA TYR A 283 -0.85 -7.33 25.49
C TYR A 283 0.25 -6.33 25.10
N GLU A 284 1.26 -6.16 25.94
CA GLU A 284 2.42 -5.32 25.64
C GLU A 284 3.16 -5.84 24.40
N TYR A 285 3.41 -7.15 24.29
CA TYR A 285 4.18 -7.74 23.18
C TYR A 285 3.55 -7.44 21.82
N ILE A 286 2.25 -7.67 21.67
CA ILE A 286 1.56 -7.46 20.38
C ILE A 286 1.28 -5.98 20.08
N ASN A 287 1.57 -5.09 21.02
CA ASN A 287 1.47 -3.64 20.84
C ASN A 287 2.84 -2.94 20.79
N ASP A 288 3.93 -3.71 20.94
CA ASP A 288 5.29 -3.18 20.94
C ASP A 288 5.66 -2.63 19.56
N HIS A 289 6.26 -1.44 19.55
CA HIS A 289 6.58 -0.71 18.33
C HIS A 289 7.54 -1.48 17.42
N THR A 290 8.54 -2.12 18.02
CA THR A 290 9.55 -2.90 17.31
C THR A 290 8.95 -4.14 16.71
N ILE A 291 8.10 -4.84 17.47
CA ILE A 291 7.36 -6.01 16.99
C ILE A 291 6.43 -5.67 15.83
N LEU A 292 5.79 -4.49 15.82
CA LEU A 292 4.88 -4.09 14.74
C LEU A 292 5.61 -3.63 13.46
N LYS A 293 6.78 -3.00 13.58
CA LYS A 293 7.47 -2.36 12.44
C LYS A 293 8.68 -3.09 11.90
N TYR A 294 9.51 -3.65 12.78
CA TYR A 294 10.85 -4.15 12.45
C TYR A 294 10.91 -5.68 12.41
N TYR A 295 9.77 -6.36 12.48
CA TYR A 295 9.76 -7.82 12.43
C TYR A 295 10.32 -8.42 11.14
N PRO A 296 10.21 -7.82 9.94
CA PRO A 296 10.79 -8.42 8.74
C PRO A 296 12.30 -8.58 8.86
N GLU A 297 12.98 -7.54 9.34
CA GLU A 297 14.43 -7.53 9.59
C GLU A 297 14.81 -8.51 10.70
N ILE A 298 14.05 -8.54 11.81
CA ILE A 298 14.29 -9.46 12.93
C ILE A 298 14.16 -10.91 12.48
N THR A 299 13.10 -11.21 11.71
CA THR A 299 12.80 -12.58 11.27
C THR A 299 13.78 -13.04 10.21
N SER A 300 14.08 -12.20 9.21
CA SER A 300 15.06 -12.52 8.17
C SER A 300 16.45 -12.73 8.76
N GLY A 301 16.88 -11.85 9.66
CA GLY A 301 18.17 -11.95 10.33
C GLY A 301 18.34 -13.26 11.12
N ALA A 302 17.28 -13.72 11.79
CA ALA A 302 17.29 -15.00 12.50
C ALA A 302 17.40 -16.21 11.55
N TYR A 303 16.72 -16.21 10.40
CA TYR A 303 16.89 -17.29 9.41
C TYR A 303 18.28 -17.26 8.74
N SER A 304 18.86 -16.06 8.59
CA SER A 304 20.20 -15.88 8.03
C SER A 304 21.29 -16.41 8.96
N THR A 305 21.16 -16.17 10.28
CA THR A 305 22.24 -16.41 11.26
C THR A 305 22.02 -17.62 12.17
N ALA A 306 20.77 -18.02 12.44
CA ALA A 306 20.42 -19.02 13.46
C ALA A 306 19.52 -20.15 12.90
N LEU A 307 19.70 -20.53 11.62
CA LEU A 307 18.86 -21.53 10.93
C LEU A 307 18.75 -22.87 11.68
N ASP A 308 19.85 -23.37 12.24
CA ASP A 308 19.86 -24.64 12.96
C ASP A 308 18.98 -24.60 14.22
N LEU A 309 18.93 -23.45 14.91
CA LEU A 309 18.04 -23.25 16.06
C LEU A 309 16.59 -23.11 15.63
N ILE A 310 16.31 -22.41 14.52
CA ILE A 310 14.96 -22.29 13.94
C ILE A 310 14.37 -23.67 13.62
N PHE A 311 15.18 -24.62 13.15
CA PHE A 311 14.72 -25.98 12.87
C PHE A 311 14.76 -26.89 14.10
N GLY A 312 15.76 -26.73 14.97
CA GLY A 312 16.01 -27.61 16.12
C GLY A 312 15.21 -27.30 17.39
N ASP A 313 14.74 -26.06 17.58
CA ASP A 313 14.00 -25.62 18.77
C ASP A 313 12.65 -24.99 18.38
N GLU A 314 11.56 -25.62 18.82
CA GLU A 314 10.20 -25.15 18.55
C GLU A 314 9.86 -23.82 19.26
N SER A 315 10.35 -23.62 20.47
CA SER A 315 10.16 -22.38 21.22
C SER A 315 10.92 -21.23 20.57
N PHE A 316 12.17 -21.48 20.16
CA PHE A 316 12.97 -20.51 19.41
C PHE A 316 12.29 -20.14 18.09
N HIS A 317 11.91 -21.16 17.30
CA HIS A 317 11.17 -20.98 16.06
C HIS A 317 9.93 -20.10 16.21
N ASN A 318 9.07 -20.43 17.18
CA ASN A 318 7.81 -19.73 17.41
C ASN A 318 8.00 -18.26 17.82
N SER A 319 9.15 -17.93 18.42
CA SER A 319 9.49 -16.56 18.80
C SER A 319 9.67 -15.66 17.56
N PHE A 320 10.22 -16.21 16.47
CA PHE A 320 10.42 -15.50 15.20
C PHE A 320 9.23 -15.59 14.24
N GLN A 321 8.18 -16.35 14.57
CA GLN A 321 6.91 -16.35 13.84
C GLN A 321 6.03 -15.16 14.27
N ILE A 322 6.59 -13.94 14.20
CA ILE A 322 6.04 -12.71 14.81
C ILE A 322 4.64 -12.38 14.28
N VAL A 323 4.42 -12.51 12.98
CA VAL A 323 3.10 -12.25 12.36
C VAL A 323 2.04 -13.22 12.90
N GLN A 324 2.39 -14.49 13.09
CA GLN A 324 1.48 -15.45 13.72
C GLN A 324 1.28 -15.14 15.21
N ASN A 325 2.29 -14.62 15.92
CA ASN A 325 2.15 -14.18 17.31
C ASN A 325 1.14 -13.02 17.45
N ILE A 326 1.17 -12.06 16.52
CA ILE A 326 0.20 -10.95 16.47
C ILE A 326 -1.21 -11.50 16.21
N VAL A 327 -1.37 -12.41 15.24
CA VAL A 327 -2.66 -13.07 14.92
C VAL A 327 -3.20 -13.86 16.13
N ASP A 328 -2.37 -14.72 16.73
CA ASP A 328 -2.72 -15.51 17.90
C ASP A 328 -3.08 -14.60 19.09
N GLY A 329 -2.34 -13.52 19.30
CA GLY A 329 -2.61 -12.56 20.37
C GLY A 329 -3.96 -11.86 20.21
N MET A 330 -4.32 -11.42 19.00
CA MET A 330 -5.64 -10.85 18.75
C MET A 330 -6.77 -11.87 18.96
N TYR A 331 -6.59 -13.13 18.53
CA TYR A 331 -7.55 -14.19 18.80
C TYR A 331 -7.64 -14.53 20.29
N TYR A 332 -6.53 -14.53 21.02
CA TYR A 332 -6.54 -14.74 22.46
C TYR A 332 -7.32 -13.63 23.17
N LEU A 333 -7.05 -12.35 22.86
CA LEU A 333 -7.81 -11.22 23.43
C LEU A 333 -9.31 -11.32 23.11
N LEU A 334 -9.66 -11.78 21.89
CA LEU A 334 -11.04 -12.07 21.50
C LEU A 334 -11.67 -13.17 22.37
N CYS A 335 -11.04 -14.35 22.44
CA CYS A 335 -11.61 -15.51 23.13
C CYS A 335 -11.59 -15.39 24.67
N SER A 336 -10.72 -14.54 25.22
CA SER A 336 -10.66 -14.21 26.65
C SER A 336 -11.53 -13.02 27.04
N ASN A 337 -12.39 -12.53 26.12
CA ASN A 337 -13.32 -11.41 26.34
C ASN A 337 -12.65 -10.09 26.76
N GLN A 338 -11.42 -9.84 26.33
CA GLN A 338 -10.67 -8.61 26.63
C GLN A 338 -10.94 -7.52 25.60
N LYS A 339 -12.22 -7.11 25.48
CA LYS A 339 -12.72 -6.22 24.44
C LYS A 339 -11.92 -4.92 24.32
N GLU A 340 -11.68 -4.22 25.42
CA GLU A 340 -10.97 -2.92 25.38
C GLU A 340 -9.53 -3.06 24.87
N ARG A 341 -8.80 -4.08 25.35
CA ARG A 341 -7.44 -4.38 24.89
C ARG A 341 -7.42 -4.77 23.42
N LEU A 342 -8.41 -5.54 22.96
CA LEU A 342 -8.53 -5.92 21.56
C LEU A 342 -8.77 -4.70 20.66
N ILE A 343 -9.69 -3.80 21.03
CA ILE A 343 -9.94 -2.55 20.29
C ILE A 343 -8.67 -1.72 20.20
N LYS A 344 -7.98 -1.51 21.33
CA LYS A 344 -6.71 -0.77 21.38
C LYS A 344 -5.65 -1.41 20.50
N THR A 345 -5.53 -2.73 20.53
CA THR A 345 -4.56 -3.48 19.71
C THR A 345 -4.85 -3.32 18.23
N ILE A 346 -6.10 -3.48 17.80
CA ILE A 346 -6.48 -3.32 16.39
C ILE A 346 -6.18 -1.89 15.90
N CYS A 347 -6.56 -0.86 16.67
CA CYS A 347 -6.24 0.52 16.31
C CYS A 347 -4.73 0.75 16.25
N ASN A 348 -3.98 0.31 17.25
CA ASN A 348 -2.53 0.47 17.31
C ASN A 348 -1.81 -0.22 16.13
N VAL A 349 -2.21 -1.43 15.78
CA VAL A 349 -1.71 -2.14 14.59
C VAL A 349 -1.99 -1.34 13.32
N LEU A 350 -3.22 -0.85 13.14
CA LEU A 350 -3.61 -0.10 11.94
C LEU A 350 -2.93 1.27 11.85
N ASP A 351 -2.68 1.94 12.97
CA ASP A 351 -2.05 3.26 13.00
C ASP A 351 -0.52 3.20 12.81
N ASN A 352 0.13 2.18 13.37
CA ASN A 352 1.59 2.14 13.48
C ASN A 352 2.27 1.14 12.56
N MET A 353 1.60 0.09 12.10
CA MET A 353 2.24 -0.89 11.24
C MET A 353 2.57 -0.28 9.87
N VAL A 354 3.69 -0.71 9.28
CA VAL A 354 4.10 -0.38 7.92
C VAL A 354 4.25 -1.65 7.09
N THR A 355 4.15 -1.53 5.77
CA THR A 355 4.38 -2.61 4.82
C THR A 355 5.78 -2.46 4.22
N HIS A 356 6.57 -3.53 4.24
CA HIS A 356 7.85 -3.65 3.54
C HIS A 356 7.69 -4.41 2.23
N THR A 357 8.75 -4.49 1.43
CA THR A 357 8.73 -5.19 0.14
C THR A 357 8.62 -6.72 0.25
N ASN A 358 8.34 -7.38 -0.88
CA ASN A 358 8.40 -8.83 -1.05
C ASN A 358 7.37 -9.58 -0.18
N PHE A 359 7.85 -10.51 0.65
CA PHE A 359 7.01 -11.44 1.40
C PHE A 359 6.16 -10.75 2.48
N ASP A 360 6.63 -9.60 2.97
CA ASP A 360 5.94 -8.85 4.01
C ASP A 360 4.54 -8.39 3.58
N GLN A 361 4.33 -8.07 2.31
CA GLN A 361 3.00 -7.68 1.80
C GLN A 361 1.97 -8.81 1.98
N LEU A 362 2.39 -10.06 1.74
CA LEU A 362 1.53 -11.23 1.95
C LEU A 362 1.29 -11.49 3.44
N LEU A 363 2.30 -11.29 4.29
CA LEU A 363 2.14 -11.36 5.75
C LEU A 363 1.17 -10.28 6.27
N LYS A 364 1.18 -9.07 5.70
CA LYS A 364 0.22 -8.01 6.03
C LYS A 364 -1.19 -8.35 5.61
N LYS A 365 -1.36 -8.98 4.44
CA LYS A 365 -2.67 -9.46 4.01
C LYS A 365 -3.30 -10.36 5.07
N LYS A 366 -2.52 -11.28 5.64
CA LYS A 366 -2.96 -12.15 6.74
C LYS A 366 -3.38 -11.38 7.99
N ILE A 367 -2.62 -10.37 8.41
CA ILE A 367 -3.00 -9.49 9.53
C ILE A 367 -4.31 -8.76 9.22
N MET A 368 -4.45 -8.16 8.04
CA MET A 368 -5.65 -7.43 7.64
C MET A 368 -6.88 -8.34 7.54
N SER A 369 -6.74 -9.54 6.98
CA SER A 369 -7.82 -10.54 6.94
C SER A 369 -8.24 -10.97 8.34
N THR A 370 -7.28 -11.15 9.26
CA THR A 370 -7.57 -11.43 10.67
C THR A 370 -8.36 -10.30 11.32
N VAL A 371 -7.92 -9.05 11.16
CA VAL A 371 -8.62 -7.87 11.70
C VAL A 371 -10.05 -7.79 11.14
N ILE A 372 -10.21 -7.92 9.82
CA ILE A 372 -11.54 -7.88 9.17
C ILE A 372 -12.44 -8.98 9.73
N LEU A 373 -11.94 -10.21 9.88
CA LEU A 373 -12.68 -11.32 10.47
C LEU A 373 -13.13 -11.02 11.90
N ILE A 374 -12.22 -10.52 12.75
CA ILE A 374 -12.52 -10.22 14.15
C ILE A 374 -13.59 -9.12 14.26
N VAL A 375 -13.41 -8.01 13.53
CA VAL A 375 -14.36 -6.88 13.53
C VAL A 375 -15.73 -7.36 13.05
N THR A 376 -15.77 -8.14 11.97
CA THR A 376 -17.01 -8.70 11.42
C THR A 376 -17.67 -9.69 12.37
N TYR A 377 -16.89 -10.53 13.04
CA TYR A 377 -17.39 -11.56 13.96
C TYR A 377 -17.99 -10.93 15.21
N LEU A 378 -17.25 -10.03 15.87
CA LEU A 378 -17.72 -9.33 17.06
C LEU A 378 -18.95 -8.48 16.78
N ASN A 379 -19.01 -7.86 15.58
CA ASN A 379 -20.12 -7.00 15.17
C ASN A 379 -20.40 -5.88 16.20
N ASP A 380 -19.36 -5.44 16.91
CA ASP A 380 -19.40 -4.41 17.93
C ASP A 380 -19.35 -3.02 17.28
N SER A 381 -20.24 -2.12 17.72
CA SER A 381 -20.43 -0.82 17.06
C SER A 381 -19.23 0.10 17.24
N GLU A 382 -18.65 0.15 18.44
CA GLU A 382 -17.44 0.94 18.73
C GLU A 382 -16.24 0.44 17.91
N LEU A 383 -15.97 -0.86 17.96
CA LEU A 383 -14.87 -1.45 17.20
C LEU A 383 -15.05 -1.23 15.69
N SER A 384 -16.25 -1.42 15.17
CA SER A 384 -16.53 -1.22 13.73
C SER A 384 -16.35 0.24 13.31
N TYR A 385 -16.81 1.18 14.14
CA TYR A 385 -16.61 2.61 13.93
C TYR A 385 -15.11 2.96 13.92
N LYS A 386 -14.37 2.56 14.96
CA LYS A 386 -12.92 2.81 15.06
C LYS A 386 -12.14 2.15 13.93
N PHE A 387 -12.50 0.92 13.55
CA PHE A 387 -11.89 0.22 12.43
C PHE A 387 -12.01 1.00 11.12
N ILE A 388 -13.20 1.51 10.78
CA ILE A 388 -13.41 2.28 9.54
C ILE A 388 -12.56 3.57 9.54
N LEU A 389 -12.58 4.32 10.64
CA LEU A 389 -11.78 5.54 10.76
C LEU A 389 -10.29 5.23 10.59
N THR A 390 -9.79 4.25 11.34
CA THR A 390 -8.37 3.90 11.36
C THR A 390 -7.92 3.30 10.01
N LEU A 391 -8.73 2.44 9.38
CA LEU A 391 -8.45 1.88 8.06
C LEU A 391 -8.33 2.97 6.98
N SER A 392 -9.14 4.03 7.07
CA SER A 392 -9.13 5.10 6.07
C SER A 392 -7.80 5.85 5.98
N THR A 393 -7.05 5.90 7.08
CA THR A 393 -5.75 6.58 7.21
C THR A 393 -4.58 5.62 7.39
N SER A 394 -4.84 4.34 7.66
CA SER A 394 -3.83 3.34 7.99
C SER A 394 -2.76 3.24 6.90
N PRO A 395 -1.47 3.10 7.29
CA PRO A 395 -0.39 2.90 6.33
C PRO A 395 -0.47 1.56 5.57
N ILE A 396 -1.08 0.54 6.19
CA ILE A 396 -1.22 -0.80 5.60
C ILE A 396 -2.57 -1.03 4.91
N ARG A 397 -3.42 0.01 4.76
CA ARG A 397 -4.78 -0.14 4.20
C ARG A 397 -4.82 -0.74 2.80
N ARG A 398 -3.77 -0.53 1.99
CA ARG A 398 -3.61 -1.14 0.67
C ARG A 398 -3.82 -2.65 0.73
N GLU A 399 -3.27 -3.31 1.76
CA GLU A 399 -3.30 -4.77 1.88
C GLU A 399 -4.69 -5.32 2.22
N ALA A 400 -5.58 -4.50 2.79
CA ALA A 400 -7.01 -4.85 2.89
C ALA A 400 -7.73 -4.81 1.55
N TYR A 401 -7.27 -3.96 0.63
CA TYR A 401 -7.89 -3.72 -0.67
C TYR A 401 -7.36 -4.62 -1.77
N LEU A 402 -6.21 -5.28 -1.55
CA LEU A 402 -5.66 -6.24 -2.50
C LEU A 402 -6.48 -7.54 -2.52
N GLU A 403 -6.69 -8.05 -3.72
CA GLU A 403 -7.37 -9.31 -3.97
C GLU A 403 -6.36 -10.29 -4.59
N TYR A 404 -6.17 -11.42 -3.92
CA TYR A 404 -5.33 -12.51 -4.39
C TYR A 404 -6.23 -13.66 -4.80
N ASN A 405 -6.13 -14.10 -6.05
CA ASN A 405 -7.03 -15.13 -6.55
C ASN A 405 -6.46 -16.54 -6.32
N LEU A 406 -6.70 -17.09 -5.13
CA LEU A 406 -6.33 -18.48 -4.81
C LEU A 406 -6.93 -19.49 -5.81
N ASN A 407 -8.12 -19.23 -6.34
CA ASN A 407 -8.74 -20.11 -7.32
C ASN A 407 -7.96 -20.10 -8.64
N SER A 408 -7.41 -18.96 -9.07
CA SER A 408 -6.53 -18.89 -10.22
C SER A 408 -5.23 -19.65 -9.98
N ILE A 409 -4.63 -19.51 -8.80
CA ILE A 409 -3.42 -20.26 -8.44
C ILE A 409 -3.69 -21.77 -8.48
N ASN A 410 -4.81 -22.21 -7.91
CA ASN A 410 -5.19 -23.61 -7.97
C ASN A 410 -5.39 -24.10 -9.41
N LYS A 411 -6.03 -23.31 -10.28
CA LYS A 411 -6.20 -23.64 -11.70
C LYS A 411 -4.86 -23.73 -12.45
N LYS A 412 -3.88 -22.87 -12.13
CA LYS A 412 -2.54 -22.89 -12.74
C LYS A 412 -1.76 -24.18 -12.42
N LYS A 413 -2.16 -24.93 -11.39
CA LYS A 413 -1.57 -26.23 -11.03
C LYS A 413 -2.10 -27.40 -11.86
N LEU A 414 -3.14 -27.18 -12.68
CA LEU A 414 -3.68 -28.22 -13.54
C LEU A 414 -2.67 -28.63 -14.61
N GLN A 415 -2.49 -29.93 -14.78
CA GLN A 415 -1.68 -30.50 -15.85
C GLN A 415 -2.52 -30.51 -17.13
N VAL A 416 -2.10 -29.73 -18.13
CA VAL A 416 -2.73 -29.62 -19.44
C VAL A 416 -1.70 -29.92 -20.55
N PRO A 417 -2.09 -30.48 -21.71
CA PRO A 417 -3.48 -30.74 -22.11
C PRO A 417 -4.13 -31.93 -21.38
N THR A 418 -5.46 -31.90 -21.27
CA THR A 418 -6.27 -33.00 -20.72
C THR A 418 -7.54 -33.19 -21.54
N GLU A 419 -7.96 -34.45 -21.69
CA GLU A 419 -9.20 -34.88 -22.35
C GLU A 419 -10.40 -34.90 -21.39
N THR A 420 -10.19 -34.52 -20.13
CA THR A 420 -11.24 -34.44 -19.10
C THR A 420 -11.35 -33.02 -18.58
N TYR A 421 -12.58 -32.51 -18.48
CA TYR A 421 -12.83 -31.17 -17.93
C TYR A 421 -12.54 -31.14 -16.42
N PRO A 422 -11.53 -30.36 -15.97
CA PRO A 422 -11.23 -30.27 -14.55
C PRO A 422 -12.30 -29.49 -13.78
N VAL A 423 -12.76 -30.05 -12.67
CA VAL A 423 -13.81 -29.46 -11.81
C VAL A 423 -13.40 -28.08 -11.28
N GLU A 424 -12.11 -27.82 -11.13
CA GLU A 424 -11.55 -26.52 -10.74
C GLU A 424 -11.94 -25.39 -11.71
N LEU A 425 -12.23 -25.73 -12.97
CA LEU A 425 -12.66 -24.78 -14.00
C LEU A 425 -14.16 -24.48 -13.94
N ASP A 426 -14.95 -25.17 -13.14
CA ASP A 426 -16.38 -24.84 -12.93
C ASP A 426 -16.57 -23.66 -11.97
N PHE A 427 -15.62 -23.47 -11.04
CA PHE A 427 -15.77 -22.51 -9.96
C PHE A 427 -15.02 -21.20 -10.25
N ILE A 428 -15.74 -20.08 -10.16
CA ILE A 428 -15.12 -18.75 -10.06
C ILE A 428 -14.44 -18.60 -8.70
N ASP A 429 -15.15 -18.96 -7.63
CA ASP A 429 -14.62 -19.07 -6.27
C ASP A 429 -15.09 -20.37 -5.61
N ASN A 430 -14.15 -21.24 -5.26
CA ASN A 430 -14.40 -22.49 -4.56
C ASN A 430 -14.35 -22.26 -3.04
N PRO A 431 -15.48 -22.29 -2.32
CA PRO A 431 -15.53 -22.05 -0.86
C PRO A 431 -14.72 -23.07 -0.05
N ASN A 432 -14.51 -24.28 -0.57
CA ASN A 432 -13.85 -25.38 0.12
C ASN A 432 -12.38 -25.57 -0.32
N LEU A 433 -11.80 -24.57 -0.97
CA LEU A 433 -10.41 -24.61 -1.43
C LEU A 433 -9.45 -24.67 -0.23
N ASP A 434 -8.76 -25.80 -0.08
CA ASP A 434 -7.83 -26.06 1.02
C ASP A 434 -6.62 -26.86 0.48
N PHE A 435 -5.64 -26.12 -0.03
CA PHE A 435 -4.36 -26.64 -0.49
C PHE A 435 -3.22 -25.89 0.22
N GLN A 436 -2.10 -26.58 0.41
CA GLN A 436 -0.91 -26.00 1.01
C GLN A 436 -0.19 -25.11 -0.01
N LEU A 437 0.12 -23.88 0.40
CA LEU A 437 0.88 -22.96 -0.43
C LEU A 437 2.35 -23.37 -0.47
N GLU A 438 2.91 -23.33 -1.68
CA GLU A 438 4.32 -23.60 -1.95
C GLU A 438 5.04 -22.32 -2.38
N TYR A 439 6.37 -22.35 -2.37
CA TYR A 439 7.19 -21.21 -2.83
C TYR A 439 6.83 -20.75 -4.25
N LYS A 440 6.50 -21.68 -5.16
CA LYS A 440 6.05 -21.35 -6.53
C LYS A 440 4.76 -20.53 -6.55
N ASP A 441 3.86 -20.76 -5.58
CA ASP A 441 2.62 -19.99 -5.44
C ASP A 441 2.93 -18.56 -4.97
N PHE A 442 3.96 -18.40 -4.15
CA PHE A 442 4.45 -17.08 -3.75
C PHE A 442 5.01 -16.27 -4.92
N ILE A 443 5.71 -16.89 -5.87
CA ILE A 443 6.13 -16.21 -7.11
C ILE A 443 4.90 -15.71 -7.90
N GLU A 444 3.81 -16.49 -7.95
CA GLU A 444 2.55 -16.05 -8.55
C GLU A 444 1.89 -14.89 -7.80
N PHE A 445 1.99 -14.85 -6.46
CA PHE A 445 1.55 -13.69 -5.67
C PHE A 445 2.44 -12.46 -5.89
N LEU A 446 3.76 -12.60 -6.01
CA LEU A 446 4.66 -11.48 -6.32
C LEU A 446 4.33 -10.87 -7.67
N LYS A 447 4.08 -11.71 -8.65
CA LYS A 447 3.51 -11.37 -9.95
C LYS A 447 2.22 -10.55 -9.84
N GLU A 448 1.41 -10.75 -8.81
CA GLU A 448 0.21 -9.97 -8.48
C GLU A 448 0.45 -8.79 -7.52
N LEU A 449 1.66 -8.62 -7.00
CA LEU A 449 2.02 -7.51 -6.11
C LEU A 449 2.72 -6.40 -6.87
N TYR A 450 3.54 -6.78 -7.84
CA TYR A 450 4.27 -5.84 -8.69
C TYR A 450 3.29 -5.05 -9.56
N SER A 451 3.64 -3.80 -9.81
CA SER A 451 2.78 -2.86 -10.53
C SER A 451 2.47 -3.31 -11.96
N GLU A 452 1.39 -2.75 -12.49
CA GLU A 452 0.97 -2.92 -13.89
C GLU A 452 2.12 -2.68 -14.88
N THR A 453 3.05 -1.78 -14.56
CA THR A 453 4.20 -1.49 -15.43
C THR A 453 5.12 -2.69 -15.63
N TYR A 454 5.35 -3.51 -14.61
CA TYR A 454 6.14 -4.73 -14.75
C TYR A 454 5.44 -5.75 -15.66
N THR A 455 4.12 -5.86 -15.52
CA THR A 455 3.31 -6.77 -16.37
C THR A 455 3.29 -6.33 -17.83
N LEU A 456 3.45 -5.03 -18.10
CA LEU A 456 3.42 -4.46 -19.44
C LEU A 456 4.78 -4.48 -20.14
N ASN A 457 5.87 -4.36 -19.38
CA ASN A 457 7.22 -4.24 -19.93
C ASN A 457 7.98 -5.58 -20.01
N PHE A 458 7.61 -6.57 -19.18
CA PHE A 458 8.28 -7.87 -19.15
C PHE A 458 7.35 -8.97 -19.66
N ASP A 459 7.86 -9.84 -20.51
CA ASP A 459 7.20 -11.11 -20.77
C ASP A 459 7.23 -12.02 -19.53
N GLU A 460 6.52 -13.14 -19.60
CA GLU A 460 6.34 -14.04 -18.46
C GLU A 460 7.66 -14.69 -17.99
N GLU A 461 8.58 -14.99 -18.90
CA GLU A 461 9.86 -15.62 -18.58
C GLU A 461 10.81 -14.60 -17.93
N MET A 462 10.94 -13.42 -18.53
CA MET A 462 11.73 -12.32 -17.98
C MET A 462 11.22 -11.90 -16.61
N LEU A 463 9.90 -11.82 -16.42
CA LEU A 463 9.31 -11.48 -15.13
C LEU A 463 9.58 -12.55 -14.08
N ASN A 464 9.50 -13.84 -14.44
CA ASN A 464 9.85 -14.93 -13.53
C ASN A 464 11.31 -14.86 -13.09
N ASN A 465 12.24 -14.63 -14.03
CA ASN A 465 13.66 -14.54 -13.74
C ASN A 465 13.95 -13.33 -12.84
N LEU A 466 13.40 -12.16 -13.16
CA LEU A 466 13.51 -10.96 -12.34
C LEU A 466 13.01 -11.20 -10.89
N LEU A 467 11.85 -11.83 -10.73
CA LEU A 467 11.30 -12.09 -9.40
C LEU A 467 12.13 -13.10 -8.61
N ASN A 468 12.67 -14.13 -9.26
CA ASN A 468 13.59 -15.06 -8.60
C ASN A 468 14.89 -14.35 -8.20
N ASP A 469 15.47 -13.54 -9.09
CA ASP A 469 16.68 -12.76 -8.79
C ASP A 469 16.46 -11.81 -7.61
N VAL A 470 15.29 -11.16 -7.52
CA VAL A 470 14.95 -10.32 -6.35
C VAL A 470 15.00 -11.13 -5.06
N ILE A 471 14.50 -12.36 -5.07
CA ILE A 471 14.46 -13.23 -3.89
C ILE A 471 15.84 -13.83 -3.59
N ASP A 472 16.60 -14.21 -4.61
CA ASP A 472 17.95 -14.76 -4.47
C ASP A 472 18.97 -13.72 -3.99
N ASN A 473 18.72 -12.44 -4.24
CA ASN A 473 19.50 -11.33 -3.71
C ASN A 473 19.06 -10.86 -2.30
N GLN A 474 18.12 -11.55 -1.66
CA GLN A 474 17.80 -11.30 -0.24
C GLN A 474 18.83 -11.98 0.68
N GLU A 475 18.62 -11.86 2.00
CA GLU A 475 19.50 -12.50 2.98
C GLU A 475 19.58 -14.02 2.82
N LYS A 476 20.64 -14.61 3.37
CA LYS A 476 20.85 -16.06 3.36
C LYS A 476 19.63 -16.77 3.93
N ASN A 477 19.23 -17.88 3.31
CA ASN A 477 18.09 -18.71 3.71
C ASN A 477 16.70 -18.05 3.62
N TYR A 478 16.55 -16.89 2.96
CA TYR A 478 15.26 -16.22 2.82
C TYR A 478 14.17 -17.08 2.13
N LYS A 479 14.56 -17.95 1.18
CA LYS A 479 13.64 -18.94 0.59
C LYS A 479 13.07 -19.91 1.63
N PHE A 480 13.86 -20.33 2.62
CA PHE A 480 13.38 -21.19 3.71
C PHE A 480 12.39 -20.47 4.62
N LEU A 481 12.64 -19.19 4.91
CA LEU A 481 11.69 -18.33 5.64
C LEU A 481 10.34 -18.30 4.94
N ILE A 482 10.32 -18.02 3.64
CA ILE A 482 9.08 -17.99 2.85
C ILE A 482 8.38 -19.35 2.90
N SER A 483 9.08 -20.43 2.55
CA SER A 483 8.50 -21.77 2.52
C SER A 483 7.93 -22.21 3.87
N ASP A 484 8.57 -21.84 4.97
CA ASP A 484 8.08 -22.18 6.29
C ASP A 484 6.84 -21.38 6.69
N ALA A 485 6.86 -20.06 6.50
CA ALA A 485 5.74 -19.19 6.81
C ALA A 485 4.50 -19.49 5.96
N LEU A 486 4.66 -19.87 4.69
CA LEU A 486 3.56 -20.25 3.79
C LEU A 486 2.73 -21.43 4.31
N LYS A 487 3.31 -22.32 5.13
CA LYS A 487 2.57 -23.45 5.74
C LYS A 487 1.44 -22.98 6.65
N TYR A 488 1.55 -21.78 7.21
CA TYR A 488 0.57 -21.21 8.14
C TYR A 488 -0.52 -20.40 7.44
N PHE A 489 -0.54 -20.36 6.10
CA PHE A 489 -1.58 -19.67 5.34
C PHE A 489 -2.71 -20.62 4.96
N SER A 490 -3.93 -20.12 5.08
CA SER A 490 -5.17 -20.78 4.71
C SER A 490 -6.02 -19.86 3.83
N LYS A 491 -7.14 -20.37 3.31
CA LYS A 491 -8.09 -19.54 2.55
C LYS A 491 -8.57 -18.31 3.33
N GLU A 492 -8.70 -18.39 4.65
CA GLU A 492 -9.17 -17.28 5.49
C GLU A 492 -8.18 -16.10 5.51
N ASP A 493 -6.92 -16.31 5.14
CA ASP A 493 -5.91 -15.24 5.08
C ASP A 493 -5.97 -14.42 3.78
N PHE A 494 -6.83 -14.80 2.83
CA PHE A 494 -6.99 -14.14 1.52
C PHE A 494 -8.39 -13.56 1.33
N LEU A 495 -9.05 -13.21 2.45
CA LEU A 495 -10.41 -12.67 2.41
C LEU A 495 -10.47 -11.33 1.67
N SER A 496 -11.55 -11.18 0.90
CA SER A 496 -11.91 -9.93 0.26
C SER A 496 -12.70 -9.04 1.22
N LEU A 497 -12.27 -7.78 1.36
CA LEU A 497 -12.97 -6.77 2.17
C LEU A 497 -14.44 -6.62 1.74
N SER A 498 -14.72 -6.77 0.44
CA SER A 498 -16.05 -6.59 -0.14
C SER A 498 -17.13 -7.49 0.48
N TYR A 499 -16.78 -8.68 0.96
CA TYR A 499 -17.72 -9.63 1.56
C TYR A 499 -18.16 -9.21 2.97
N HIS A 500 -17.37 -8.36 3.62
CA HIS A 500 -17.52 -8.04 5.03
C HIS A 500 -17.94 -6.58 5.26
N PHE A 501 -17.61 -5.68 4.33
CA PHE A 501 -17.71 -4.24 4.57
C PHE A 501 -19.14 -3.74 4.86
N ASP A 502 -20.18 -4.27 4.17
CA ASP A 502 -21.60 -3.93 4.46
C ASP A 502 -21.95 -4.23 5.93
N LYS A 503 -21.53 -5.38 6.46
CA LYS A 503 -21.79 -5.74 7.86
C LYS A 503 -21.07 -4.81 8.83
N ILE A 504 -19.80 -4.50 8.55
CA ILE A 504 -18.99 -3.59 9.37
C ILE A 504 -19.64 -2.19 9.39
N LEU A 505 -20.05 -1.67 8.23
CA LEU A 505 -20.76 -0.39 8.12
C LEU A 505 -22.05 -0.36 8.95
N ASN A 506 -22.89 -1.39 8.79
CA ASN A 506 -24.16 -1.48 9.53
C ASN A 506 -23.95 -1.57 11.05
N SER A 507 -22.82 -2.11 11.51
CA SER A 507 -22.47 -2.11 12.95
C SER A 507 -21.96 -0.75 13.39
N ALA A 508 -21.05 -0.13 12.64
CA ALA A 508 -20.45 1.17 12.94
C ALA A 508 -21.49 2.29 13.09
N GLN A 509 -22.54 2.29 12.25
CA GLN A 509 -23.64 3.26 12.31
C GLN A 509 -24.39 3.27 13.65
N LYS A 510 -24.32 2.17 14.42
CA LYS A 510 -25.02 2.03 15.70
C LYS A 510 -24.19 2.58 16.87
N TYR A 511 -23.02 3.15 16.62
CA TYR A 511 -22.17 3.68 17.68
C TYR A 511 -22.61 5.10 18.06
N GLU A 512 -23.29 5.23 19.20
CA GLU A 512 -23.93 6.48 19.64
C GLU A 512 -22.95 7.63 19.91
N LEU A 513 -21.71 7.30 20.32
CA LEU A 513 -20.65 8.29 20.57
C LEU A 513 -19.85 8.62 19.31
N GLY A 514 -20.20 8.04 18.16
CA GLY A 514 -19.51 8.24 16.90
C GLY A 514 -19.90 9.55 16.22
N ASP A 515 -18.92 10.21 15.61
CA ASP A 515 -19.16 11.32 14.69
C ASP A 515 -19.54 10.76 13.31
N SER A 516 -20.81 10.92 12.94
CA SER A 516 -21.37 10.48 11.66
C SER A 516 -20.70 11.15 10.46
N SER A 517 -20.34 12.43 10.55
CA SER A 517 -19.67 13.14 9.46
C SER A 517 -18.28 12.59 9.22
N LYS A 518 -17.52 12.32 10.28
CA LYS A 518 -16.20 11.64 10.17
C LYS A 518 -16.32 10.23 9.60
N LEU A 519 -17.38 9.50 9.97
CA LEU A 519 -17.62 8.17 9.43
C LEU A 519 -17.86 8.22 7.92
N ILE A 520 -18.73 9.13 7.45
CA ILE A 520 -19.01 9.34 6.02
C ILE A 520 -17.74 9.75 5.28
N GLU A 521 -16.93 10.67 5.82
CA GLU A 521 -15.67 11.07 5.22
C GLU A 521 -14.69 9.89 5.08
N SER A 522 -14.57 9.08 6.12
CA SER A 522 -13.74 7.87 6.14
C SER A 522 -14.20 6.84 5.12
N CYS A 523 -15.51 6.60 5.02
CA CYS A 523 -16.11 5.75 3.98
C CYS A 523 -15.84 6.28 2.57
N GLY A 524 -15.91 7.60 2.38
CA GLY A 524 -15.56 8.26 1.12
C GLY A 524 -14.10 8.03 0.72
N LEU A 525 -13.17 8.04 1.67
CA LEU A 525 -11.76 7.71 1.43
C LEU A 525 -11.58 6.24 1.04
N ILE A 526 -12.19 5.33 1.79
CA ILE A 526 -12.11 3.88 1.55
C ILE A 526 -12.73 3.53 0.19
N LEU A 527 -13.89 4.11 -0.16
CA LEU A 527 -14.54 3.93 -1.46
C LEU A 527 -13.59 4.25 -2.61
N ARG A 528 -12.95 5.42 -2.56
CA ARG A 528 -12.05 5.89 -3.61
C ARG A 528 -10.83 4.99 -3.75
N ASP A 529 -10.17 4.67 -2.63
CA ASP A 529 -8.94 3.87 -2.64
C ASP A 529 -9.23 2.42 -3.09
N TYR A 530 -10.27 1.80 -2.55
CA TYR A 530 -10.67 0.44 -2.92
C TYR A 530 -11.03 0.33 -4.42
N CYS A 531 -11.92 1.20 -4.91
CA CYS A 531 -12.32 1.15 -6.32
C CYS A 531 -11.14 1.36 -7.27
N ARG A 532 -10.21 2.27 -6.95
CA ARG A 532 -9.03 2.52 -7.78
C ARG A 532 -8.09 1.32 -7.83
N ILE A 533 -7.79 0.70 -6.69
CA ILE A 533 -6.97 -0.53 -6.66
C ILE A 533 -7.62 -1.61 -7.50
N GLN A 534 -8.94 -1.78 -7.40
CA GLN A 534 -9.66 -2.80 -8.16
C GLN A 534 -9.73 -2.49 -9.66
N PHE A 535 -9.77 -1.22 -10.06
CA PHE A 535 -9.69 -0.83 -11.48
C PHE A 535 -8.29 -1.09 -12.06
N ALA A 536 -7.24 -0.72 -11.32
CA ALA A 536 -5.85 -1.02 -11.70
C ALA A 536 -5.60 -2.54 -11.75
N HIS A 537 -6.14 -3.29 -10.79
CA HIS A 537 -6.08 -4.75 -10.78
C HIS A 537 -6.74 -5.35 -12.04
N ARG A 538 -7.91 -4.86 -12.45
CA ARG A 538 -8.57 -5.31 -13.69
C ARG A 538 -7.72 -5.04 -14.93
N GLN A 539 -7.09 -3.87 -15.02
CA GLN A 539 -6.20 -3.53 -16.13
C GLN A 539 -5.01 -4.51 -16.18
N ARG A 540 -4.41 -4.82 -15.03
CA ARG A 540 -3.32 -5.80 -14.94
C ARG A 540 -3.76 -7.21 -15.37
N ILE A 541 -4.92 -7.68 -14.91
CA ILE A 541 -5.49 -8.98 -15.32
C ILE A 541 -5.56 -9.04 -16.85
N ASN A 542 -6.07 -7.99 -17.48
CA ASN A 542 -6.19 -7.92 -18.94
C ASN A 542 -4.84 -7.88 -19.65
N ALA A 543 -3.87 -7.15 -19.11
CA ALA A 543 -2.52 -7.07 -19.67
C ALA A 543 -1.80 -8.42 -19.60
N ARG A 544 -1.81 -9.06 -18.42
CA ARG A 544 -1.14 -10.36 -18.20
C ARG A 544 -1.67 -11.45 -19.14
N TYR A 545 -2.98 -11.52 -19.32
CA TYR A 545 -3.61 -12.57 -20.11
C TYR A 545 -4.02 -12.12 -21.51
N LEU A 546 -3.41 -11.06 -22.04
CA LEU A 546 -3.79 -10.47 -23.32
C LEU A 546 -3.80 -11.51 -24.46
N LYS A 547 -2.77 -12.38 -24.52
CA LYS A 547 -2.64 -13.45 -25.52
C LYS A 547 -3.75 -14.51 -25.44
N TYR A 548 -4.48 -14.60 -24.33
CA TYR A 548 -5.54 -15.59 -24.11
C TYR A 548 -6.95 -15.00 -24.25
N ASN A 549 -7.08 -13.73 -24.63
CA ASN A 549 -8.37 -13.03 -24.64
C ASN A 549 -9.39 -13.69 -25.58
N ASP A 550 -8.94 -14.24 -26.71
CA ASP A 550 -9.81 -14.89 -27.69
C ASP A 550 -10.36 -16.24 -27.20
N TYR A 551 -9.75 -16.82 -26.16
CA TYR A 551 -10.17 -18.10 -25.56
C TYR A 551 -11.19 -17.93 -24.43
N VAL A 552 -11.50 -16.68 -24.02
CA VAL A 552 -12.44 -16.38 -22.91
C VAL A 552 -13.86 -16.86 -23.20
N SER A 553 -14.30 -16.76 -24.45
CA SER A 553 -15.64 -17.17 -24.89
C SER A 553 -15.70 -18.63 -25.36
N VAL A 554 -14.55 -19.29 -25.51
CA VAL A 554 -14.50 -20.68 -25.99
C VAL A 554 -15.07 -21.62 -24.93
N ILE A 555 -15.97 -22.49 -25.36
CA ILE A 555 -16.57 -23.55 -24.57
C ILE A 555 -16.10 -24.87 -25.20
N SER A 556 -15.13 -25.52 -24.56
CA SER A 556 -14.74 -26.90 -24.84
C SER A 556 -14.78 -27.67 -23.53
N ILE A 557 -15.42 -28.83 -23.57
CA ILE A 557 -15.56 -29.74 -22.43
C ILE A 557 -14.65 -30.96 -22.63
N ASP A 558 -14.38 -31.32 -23.89
CA ASP A 558 -13.70 -32.56 -24.25
C ASP A 558 -12.17 -32.41 -24.33
N TYR A 559 -11.66 -31.18 -24.44
CA TYR A 559 -10.23 -30.92 -24.52
C TYR A 559 -9.88 -29.56 -23.93
N ILE A 560 -9.04 -29.57 -22.89
CA ILE A 560 -8.50 -28.37 -22.25
C ILE A 560 -7.00 -28.31 -22.51
N ASP A 561 -6.58 -27.35 -23.34
CA ASP A 561 -5.19 -26.99 -23.53
C ASP A 561 -4.78 -25.78 -22.68
N HIS A 562 -3.52 -25.39 -22.82
CA HIS A 562 -2.96 -24.23 -22.14
C HIS A 562 -3.71 -22.93 -22.48
N ASN A 563 -4.10 -22.73 -23.74
CA ASN A 563 -4.77 -21.49 -24.13
C ASN A 563 -6.16 -21.38 -23.50
N LEU A 564 -6.92 -22.47 -23.51
CA LEU A 564 -8.25 -22.51 -22.92
C LEU A 564 -8.20 -22.40 -21.40
N LEU A 565 -7.23 -23.06 -20.73
CA LEU A 565 -7.02 -22.93 -19.29
C LEU A 565 -6.85 -21.46 -18.89
N TYR A 566 -5.92 -20.75 -19.55
CA TYR A 566 -5.64 -19.36 -19.23
C TYR A 566 -6.75 -18.40 -19.69
N GLY A 567 -7.48 -18.74 -20.76
CA GLY A 567 -8.72 -18.05 -21.15
C GLY A 567 -9.82 -18.16 -20.07
N LYS A 568 -9.98 -19.34 -19.44
CA LYS A 568 -10.90 -19.53 -18.30
C LYS A 568 -10.44 -18.77 -17.06
N ILE A 569 -9.14 -18.79 -16.74
CA ILE A 569 -8.57 -18.01 -15.63
C ILE A 569 -8.89 -16.52 -15.81
N LEU A 570 -8.60 -15.95 -16.98
CA LEU A 570 -8.91 -14.56 -17.32
C LEU A 570 -10.41 -14.26 -17.15
N LYS A 571 -11.29 -15.15 -17.64
CA LYS A 571 -12.74 -15.01 -17.47
C LYS A 571 -13.12 -14.94 -15.99
N HIS A 572 -12.63 -15.86 -15.17
CA HIS A 572 -13.02 -15.98 -13.77
C HIS A 572 -12.49 -14.81 -12.93
N GLU A 573 -11.26 -14.36 -13.18
CA GLU A 573 -10.69 -13.17 -12.53
C GLU A 573 -11.47 -11.90 -12.89
N ARG A 574 -11.86 -11.71 -14.16
CA ARG A 574 -12.71 -10.58 -14.58
C ARG A 574 -14.06 -10.57 -13.87
N ILE A 575 -14.67 -11.74 -13.67
CA ILE A 575 -15.95 -11.87 -12.98
C ILE A 575 -15.77 -11.62 -11.48
N SER A 576 -14.77 -12.23 -10.85
CA SER A 576 -14.49 -12.05 -9.42
C SER A 576 -14.26 -10.57 -9.06
N ASN A 577 -13.41 -9.87 -9.82
CA ASN A 577 -13.18 -8.43 -9.65
C ASN A 577 -14.48 -7.61 -9.80
N HIS A 578 -15.30 -7.92 -10.80
CA HIS A 578 -16.59 -7.26 -10.99
C HIS A 578 -17.54 -7.49 -9.79
N LEU A 579 -17.67 -8.73 -9.33
CA LEU A 579 -18.53 -9.08 -8.19
C LEU A 579 -18.06 -8.39 -6.90
N ASN A 580 -16.75 -8.35 -6.65
CA ASN A 580 -16.19 -7.69 -5.47
C ASN A 580 -16.46 -6.18 -5.49
N LEU A 581 -16.31 -5.52 -6.64
CA LEU A 581 -16.63 -4.10 -6.81
C LEU A 581 -18.12 -3.80 -6.61
N THR A 582 -18.98 -4.59 -7.24
CA THR A 582 -20.45 -4.43 -7.13
C THR A 582 -20.90 -4.63 -5.69
N ARG A 583 -20.49 -5.73 -5.03
CA ARG A 583 -20.87 -5.99 -3.64
C ARG A 583 -20.44 -4.87 -2.70
N PHE A 584 -19.19 -4.42 -2.83
CA PHE A 584 -18.65 -3.35 -2.00
C PHE A 584 -19.41 -2.03 -2.20
N THR A 585 -19.62 -1.63 -3.46
CA THR A 585 -20.34 -0.36 -3.77
C THR A 585 -21.82 -0.42 -3.43
N ASP A 586 -22.47 -1.59 -3.52
CA ASP A 586 -23.85 -1.77 -3.06
C ASP A 586 -23.97 -1.63 -1.55
N GLY A 587 -23.01 -2.17 -0.78
CA GLY A 587 -22.95 -1.98 0.67
C GLY A 587 -22.78 -0.50 1.05
N MET A 588 -21.88 0.21 0.37
CA MET A 588 -21.71 1.66 0.53
C MET A 588 -22.97 2.44 0.18
N LEU A 589 -23.67 2.07 -0.90
CA LEU A 589 -24.90 2.74 -1.33
C LEU A 589 -26.01 2.59 -0.29
N LYS A 590 -26.21 1.39 0.26
CA LYS A 590 -27.16 1.18 1.36
C LYS A 590 -26.85 2.06 2.56
N PHE A 591 -25.56 2.21 2.90
CA PHE A 591 -25.13 3.10 3.97
C PHE A 591 -25.45 4.57 3.64
N ALA A 592 -25.10 5.05 2.44
CA ALA A 592 -25.32 6.43 2.02
C ALA A 592 -26.81 6.82 2.04
N LEU A 593 -27.68 5.91 1.59
CA LEU A 593 -29.13 6.11 1.62
C LEU A 593 -29.67 6.21 3.05
N LYS A 594 -29.12 5.43 4.00
CA LYS A 594 -29.50 5.50 5.42
C LYS A 594 -29.01 6.77 6.10
N THR A 595 -27.87 7.31 5.69
CA THR A 595 -27.32 8.57 6.24
C THR A 595 -27.83 9.81 5.50
N GLU A 596 -28.65 9.64 4.46
CA GLU A 596 -29.20 10.71 3.63
C GLU A 596 -28.13 11.64 3.01
N ASP A 597 -26.90 11.14 2.79
CA ASP A 597 -25.79 11.91 2.23
C ASP A 597 -25.78 11.82 0.69
N LYS A 598 -26.39 12.81 0.04
CA LYS A 598 -26.50 12.87 -1.43
C LYS A 598 -25.17 13.02 -2.15
N ASN A 599 -24.17 13.66 -1.53
CA ASN A 599 -22.86 13.83 -2.15
C ASN A 599 -22.13 12.48 -2.20
N PHE A 600 -22.16 11.75 -1.09
CA PHE A 600 -21.58 10.42 -1.01
C PHE A 600 -22.31 9.42 -1.91
N GLU A 601 -23.64 9.49 -1.99
CA GLU A 601 -24.45 8.72 -2.93
C GLU A 601 -24.02 8.97 -4.40
N THR A 602 -23.86 10.25 -4.77
CA THR A 602 -23.41 10.65 -6.12
C THR A 602 -22.02 10.09 -6.42
N ASP A 603 -21.08 10.18 -5.47
CA ASP A 603 -19.74 9.61 -5.62
C ASP A 603 -19.79 8.09 -5.85
N ILE A 604 -20.64 7.36 -5.12
CA ILE A 604 -20.81 5.92 -5.30
C ILE A 604 -21.36 5.59 -6.70
N HIS A 605 -22.37 6.31 -7.17
CA HIS A 605 -22.92 6.11 -8.51
C HIS A 605 -21.88 6.37 -9.61
N ASN A 606 -21.03 7.38 -9.43
CA ASN A 606 -19.92 7.66 -10.35
C ASN A 606 -18.94 6.49 -10.44
N PHE A 607 -18.58 5.87 -9.31
CA PHE A 607 -17.73 4.67 -9.32
C PHE A 607 -18.44 3.46 -9.94
N LYS A 608 -19.72 3.22 -9.60
CA LYS A 608 -20.51 2.11 -10.15
C LYS A 608 -20.60 2.17 -11.68
N ALA A 609 -20.79 3.36 -12.25
CA ALA A 609 -20.87 3.55 -13.70
C ALA A 609 -19.58 3.15 -14.45
N ARG A 610 -18.43 3.19 -13.77
CA ARG A 610 -17.10 2.88 -14.30
C ARG A 610 -16.68 1.41 -14.11
N ILE A 611 -17.40 0.62 -13.30
CA ILE A 611 -17.07 -0.79 -13.05
C ILE A 611 -17.00 -1.56 -14.36
N GLY A 612 -15.84 -2.18 -14.60
CA GLY A 612 -15.58 -2.97 -15.80
C GLY A 612 -15.25 -2.17 -17.06
N LYS A 613 -15.39 -0.84 -17.02
CA LYS A 613 -15.16 0.09 -18.15
C LYS A 613 -13.93 0.96 -17.95
N GLU A 614 -13.59 1.30 -16.70
CA GLU A 614 -12.44 2.16 -16.38
C GLU A 614 -11.15 1.56 -16.92
N LYS A 615 -10.32 2.42 -17.52
CA LYS A 615 -8.95 2.13 -17.91
C LYS A 615 -8.06 3.21 -17.30
N PRO A 616 -7.43 2.94 -16.14
CA PRO A 616 -6.45 3.86 -15.58
C PRO A 616 -5.35 4.18 -16.61
N PRO A 617 -4.87 5.42 -16.67
CA PRO A 617 -3.79 5.79 -17.58
C PRO A 617 -2.52 4.98 -17.27
N LEU A 618 -1.76 4.64 -18.31
CA LEU A 618 -0.47 3.98 -18.16
C LEU A 618 0.65 5.01 -18.27
N PRO A 619 1.82 4.78 -17.64
CA PRO A 619 3.00 5.60 -17.86
C PRO A 619 3.33 5.72 -19.35
N GLU A 620 3.71 6.92 -19.78
CA GLU A 620 4.10 7.19 -21.17
C GLU A 620 5.37 6.40 -21.50
N ILE A 621 5.34 5.67 -22.62
CA ILE A 621 6.53 5.03 -23.19
C ILE A 621 7.12 6.04 -24.17
N MET A 622 8.34 6.51 -23.90
CA MET A 622 9.09 7.40 -24.78
C MET A 622 10.06 6.61 -25.66
#